data_AF-A0A9E0WE15-F1
#
_entry.id   AF-A0A9E0WE15-F1
#
_cell.length_a   1.000
_cell.length_b   1.000
_cell.length_c   1.000
_cell.angle_alpha   90.00
_cell.angle_beta   90.00
_cell.angle_gamma   90.00
#
_symmetry.space_group_name_H-M   'P 1'
#
loop_
_entity.id
_entity.type
_entity.pdbx_description
1 polymer ?
#
loop_
_entity_poly.entity_id
_entity_poly.type
_entity_poly.pdbx_seq_one_letter_code
_entity_poly.pdbx_strand_id
1 'polypeptide(L)'
;MLFDYLIAAAIGFAGMLGVLHLGTEIITLNEQTFQITMAEAILRELSVLAHLADTTPSDAMEICAGPIGFPFEATCRTILEMLPALPDHRLKLLAGGALELSWTPSSGNQLSVARMPGLL
;
A
#
# COMPACT_ATOMS: atom_id res chain seq x y z
N MET A 1 40.72 -34.20 -8.10
CA MET A 1 40.26 -33.75 -9.43
C MET A 1 38.74 -33.74 -9.49
N LEU A 2 38.04 -34.87 -9.69
CA LEU A 2 36.55 -34.89 -9.80
C LEU A 2 35.84 -34.35 -8.54
N PHE A 3 36.29 -34.78 -7.35
CA PHE A 3 35.74 -34.31 -6.08
C PHE A 3 35.90 -32.79 -5.89
N ASP A 4 37.02 -32.20 -6.32
CA ASP A 4 37.26 -30.76 -6.22
C ASP A 4 36.33 -29.97 -7.15
N TYR A 5 36.06 -30.48 -8.36
CA TYR A 5 35.07 -29.90 -9.26
C TYR A 5 33.64 -30.01 -8.69
N LEU A 6 33.32 -31.11 -8.01
CA LEU A 6 32.01 -31.34 -7.41
C LEU A 6 31.79 -30.39 -6.23
N ILE A 7 32.81 -30.16 -5.40
CA ILE A 7 32.79 -29.18 -4.31
C ILE A 7 32.68 -27.76 -4.87
N ALA A 8 33.48 -27.40 -5.88
CA ALA A 8 33.42 -26.09 -6.50
C ALA A 8 32.05 -25.81 -7.14
N ALA A 9 31.48 -26.80 -7.83
CA ALA A 9 30.14 -26.71 -8.40
C ALA A 9 29.07 -26.54 -7.30
N ALA A 10 29.13 -27.32 -6.22
CA ALA A 10 28.19 -27.21 -5.10
C ALA A 10 28.23 -25.82 -4.44
N ILE A 11 29.42 -25.25 -4.23
CA ILE A 11 29.59 -23.89 -3.72
C ILE A 11 28.98 -22.87 -4.68
N GLY A 12 29.22 -23.03 -5.99
CA GLY A 12 28.63 -22.15 -7.01
C GLY A 12 27.10 -22.19 -7.03
N PHE A 13 26.50 -23.37 -6.94
CA PHE A 13 25.04 -23.54 -6.87
C PHE A 13 24.46 -22.97 -5.57
N ALA A 14 25.09 -23.22 -4.42
CA ALA A 14 24.66 -22.65 -3.15
C ALA A 14 24.70 -21.12 -3.17
N GLY A 15 25.76 -20.54 -3.76
CA GLY A 15 25.88 -19.10 -3.94
C GLY A 15 24.78 -18.52 -4.83
N MET A 16 24.51 -19.12 -5.99
CA MET A 16 23.44 -18.66 -6.88
C MET A 16 22.04 -18.77 -6.25
N LEU A 17 21.76 -19.86 -5.52
CA LEU A 17 20.50 -20.01 -4.78
C LEU A 17 20.35 -18.97 -3.68
N GLY A 18 21.43 -18.65 -2.96
CA GLY A 18 21.42 -17.60 -1.94
C GLY A 18 21.09 -16.23 -2.53
N VAL A 19 21.66 -15.88 -3.69
CA VAL A 19 21.34 -14.62 -4.39
C VAL A 19 19.90 -14.58 -4.86
N LEU A 20 19.38 -15.68 -5.41
CA LEU A 20 17.97 -15.77 -5.82
C LEU A 20 17.04 -15.56 -4.63
N HIS A 21 17.32 -16.20 -3.50
CA HIS A 21 16.53 -16.05 -2.29
C HIS A 21 16.50 -14.59 -1.80
N LEU A 22 17.65 -13.95 -1.70
CA LEU A 22 17.74 -12.53 -1.35
C LEU A 22 16.97 -11.65 -2.33
N GLY A 23 17.05 -11.94 -3.64
CA GLY A 23 16.29 -11.23 -4.66
C GLY A 23 14.78 -11.32 -4.43
N THR A 24 14.27 -12.51 -4.07
CA THR A 24 12.85 -12.68 -3.76
C THR A 24 12.40 -11.92 -2.50
N GLU A 25 13.24 -11.87 -1.46
CA GLU A 25 12.94 -11.10 -0.25
C GLU A 25 12.91 -9.59 -0.54
N ILE A 26 13.83 -9.09 -1.36
CA ILE A 26 13.87 -7.66 -1.74
C ILE A 26 12.62 -7.28 -2.55
N ILE A 27 12.19 -8.12 -3.48
CA ILE A 27 11.00 -7.86 -4.31
C ILE A 27 9.75 -7.80 -3.42
N THR A 28 9.59 -8.76 -2.50
CA THR A 28 8.44 -8.80 -1.60
C THR A 28 8.42 -7.61 -0.63
N LEU A 29 9.59 -7.22 -0.09
CA LEU A 29 9.70 -6.02 0.75
C LEU A 29 9.36 -4.74 -0.02
N ASN A 30 9.83 -4.62 -1.26
CA ASN A 30 9.55 -3.46 -2.11
C ASN A 30 8.05 -3.35 -2.43
N GLU A 31 7.40 -4.47 -2.73
CA GLU A 31 5.94 -4.52 -2.94
C GLU A 31 5.18 -4.06 -1.70
N GLN A 32 5.54 -4.56 -0.51
CA GLN A 32 4.92 -4.14 0.75
C GLN A 32 5.13 -2.65 1.03
N THR A 33 6.35 -2.16 0.83
CA THR A 33 6.70 -0.74 1.05
C THR A 33 5.91 0.16 0.11
N PHE A 34 5.77 -0.24 -1.15
CA PHE A 34 4.98 0.47 -2.15
C PHE A 34 3.50 0.54 -1.74
N GLN A 35 2.90 -0.58 -1.33
CA GLN A 35 1.50 -0.62 -0.88
C GLN A 35 1.27 0.25 0.36
N ILE A 36 2.15 0.19 1.36
CA ILE A 36 2.05 1.04 2.56
C ILE A 36 2.14 2.51 2.17
N THR A 37 3.08 2.88 1.31
CA THR A 37 3.25 4.27 0.85
C THR A 37 2.00 4.77 0.12
N MET A 38 1.40 3.94 -0.73
CA MET A 38 0.14 4.27 -1.40
C MET A 38 -1.01 4.42 -0.43
N ALA A 39 -1.13 3.50 0.55
CA ALA A 39 -2.14 3.59 1.58
C ALA A 39 -2.04 4.90 2.38
N GLU A 40 -0.83 5.28 2.78
CA GLU A 40 -0.58 6.55 3.45
C GLU A 40 -0.90 7.77 2.59
N ALA A 41 -0.57 7.72 1.29
CA ALA A 41 -0.89 8.79 0.35
C ALA A 41 -2.42 8.94 0.19
N ILE A 42 -3.15 7.84 0.05
CA ILE A 42 -4.62 7.83 -0.04
C ILE A 42 -5.23 8.42 1.24
N LEU A 43 -4.81 7.96 2.42
CA LEU A 43 -5.30 8.49 3.70
C LEU A 43 -4.98 9.98 3.86
N ARG A 44 -3.84 10.45 3.32
CA ARG A 44 -3.49 11.87 3.29
C ARG A 44 -4.46 12.66 2.45
N GLU A 45 -4.63 12.28 1.20
CA GLU A 45 -5.50 12.98 0.25
C GLU A 45 -6.95 13.00 0.76
N LEU A 46 -7.44 11.89 1.32
CA LEU A 46 -8.77 11.83 1.94
C LEU A 46 -8.88 12.73 3.17
N SER A 47 -7.85 12.80 4.02
CA SER A 47 -7.87 13.69 5.18
C SER A 47 -7.89 15.17 4.78
N VAL A 48 -7.16 15.53 3.72
CA VAL A 48 -7.15 16.89 3.17
C VAL A 48 -8.50 17.20 2.51
N LEU A 49 -9.07 16.26 1.76
CA LEU A 49 -10.38 16.40 1.14
C LEU A 49 -11.48 16.57 2.18
N ALA A 50 -11.48 15.73 3.23
CA ALA A 50 -12.41 15.83 4.35
C ALA A 50 -12.33 17.20 5.03
N HIS A 51 -11.11 17.71 5.25
CA HIS A 51 -10.91 19.02 5.86
C HIS A 51 -11.38 20.18 4.96
N LEU A 52 -11.15 20.09 3.65
CA LEU A 52 -11.56 21.12 2.69
C LEU A 52 -13.06 21.11 2.40
N ALA A 53 -13.69 19.94 2.44
CA ALA A 53 -15.12 19.77 2.24
C ALA A 53 -15.93 19.92 3.53
N ASP A 54 -15.28 20.11 4.69
CA ASP A 54 -15.90 20.12 6.03
C ASP A 54 -16.79 18.89 6.27
N THR A 55 -16.31 17.73 5.82
CA THR A 55 -17.03 16.44 5.87
C THR A 55 -16.21 15.40 6.62
N THR A 56 -16.83 14.25 6.92
CA THR A 56 -16.08 13.13 7.46
C THR A 56 -15.26 12.44 6.35
N PRO A 57 -14.15 11.77 6.69
CA PRO A 57 -13.32 11.10 5.67
C PRO A 57 -14.03 9.94 4.95
N SER A 58 -15.08 9.36 5.54
CA SER A 58 -15.95 8.40 4.85
C SER A 58 -16.82 9.08 3.78
N ASP A 59 -17.37 10.25 4.09
CA ASP A 59 -18.18 11.02 3.14
C ASP A 59 -17.29 11.58 2.02
N ALA A 60 -16.03 11.91 2.32
CA ALA A 60 -15.02 12.31 1.32
C ALA A 60 -14.78 11.22 0.26
N MET A 61 -14.83 9.94 0.65
CA MET A 61 -14.76 8.82 -0.31
C MET A 61 -16.04 8.72 -1.15
N GLU A 62 -17.20 8.97 -0.56
CA GLU A 62 -18.48 9.00 -1.27
C GLU A 62 -18.53 10.14 -2.30
N ILE A 63 -17.95 11.30 -1.96
CA ILE A 63 -17.76 12.44 -2.89
C ILE A 63 -16.93 12.01 -4.11
N CYS A 64 -15.86 11.24 -3.89
CA CYS A 64 -15.04 10.72 -4.99
C CYS A 64 -15.69 9.58 -5.78
N ALA A 65 -16.65 8.85 -5.18
CA ALA A 65 -17.42 7.81 -5.85
C ALA A 65 -18.58 8.37 -6.70
N GLY A 66 -19.02 9.59 -6.42
CA GLY A 66 -20.06 10.31 -7.16
C GLY A 66 -19.56 10.97 -8.46
N PRO A 67 -20.42 11.76 -9.14
CA PRO A 67 -20.00 12.55 -10.29
C PRO A 67 -18.94 13.57 -9.84
N ILE A 68 -17.70 13.30 -10.26
CA ILE A 68 -16.52 14.07 -9.86
C ILE A 68 -16.68 15.51 -10.34
N GLY A 69 -16.89 16.43 -9.40
CA GLY A 69 -17.07 17.86 -9.64
C GLY A 69 -15.89 18.69 -9.17
N PHE A 70 -15.73 19.89 -9.74
CA PHE A 70 -14.82 20.89 -9.19
C PHE A 70 -15.21 21.24 -7.73
N PRO A 71 -14.23 21.51 -6.85
CA PRO A 71 -12.79 21.66 -7.10
C PRO A 71 -11.94 20.41 -6.88
N PHE A 72 -12.54 19.26 -6.53
CA PHE A 72 -11.82 18.10 -5.99
C PHE A 72 -11.46 17.03 -7.03
N GLU A 73 -11.66 17.32 -8.32
CA GLU A 73 -11.48 16.35 -9.40
C GLU A 73 -10.09 15.72 -9.45
N ALA A 74 -9.04 16.55 -9.30
CA ALA A 74 -7.67 16.06 -9.32
C ALA A 74 -7.39 15.10 -8.15
N THR A 75 -7.80 15.47 -6.93
CA THR A 75 -7.63 14.66 -5.72
C THR A 75 -8.38 13.34 -5.82
N CYS A 76 -9.65 13.37 -6.22
CA CYS A 76 -10.44 12.16 -6.38
C CYS A 76 -9.89 11.24 -7.48
N ARG A 77 -9.42 11.80 -8.60
CA ARG A 77 -8.77 11.02 -9.65
C ARG A 77 -7.51 10.32 -9.14
N THR A 78 -6.65 11.04 -8.44
CA THR A 78 -5.42 10.48 -7.87
C THR A 78 -5.74 9.35 -6.86
N ILE A 79 -6.71 9.54 -5.98
CA ILE A 79 -7.16 8.49 -5.05
C ILE A 79 -7.68 7.26 -5.81
N LEU A 80 -8.53 7.45 -6.82
CA LEU A 80 -9.12 6.37 -7.61
C LEU A 80 -8.10 5.63 -8.49
N GLU A 81 -7.02 6.30 -8.92
CA GLU A 81 -5.92 5.68 -9.65
C GLU A 81 -5.00 4.86 -8.75
N MET A 82 -4.84 5.26 -7.47
CA MET A 82 -4.01 4.55 -6.50
C MET A 82 -4.74 3.39 -5.80
N LEU A 83 -6.06 3.49 -5.59
CA LEU A 83 -6.87 2.46 -4.92
C LEU A 83 -6.69 1.03 -5.50
N PRO A 84 -6.64 0.83 -6.83
CA PRO A 84 -6.46 -0.48 -7.44
C PRO A 84 -5.13 -1.16 -7.08
N ALA A 85 -4.12 -0.42 -6.62
CA ALA A 85 -2.86 -1.00 -6.16
C ALA A 85 -2.98 -1.71 -4.81
N LEU A 86 -4.09 -1.51 -4.09
CA LEU A 86 -4.39 -2.15 -2.81
C LEU A 86 -5.49 -3.20 -3.01
N PRO A 87 -5.13 -4.49 -3.09
CA PRO A 87 -6.09 -5.58 -3.28
C PRO A 87 -7.01 -5.75 -2.06
N ASP A 88 -8.29 -6.01 -2.30
CA ASP A 88 -9.32 -6.20 -1.27
C ASP A 88 -9.36 -5.08 -0.22
N HIS A 89 -9.09 -3.84 -0.66
CA HIS A 89 -9.02 -2.71 0.25
C HIS A 89 -10.37 -2.39 0.88
N ARG A 90 -10.33 -1.97 2.14
CA ARG A 90 -11.49 -1.52 2.90
C ARG A 90 -11.11 -0.29 3.71
N LEU A 91 -11.88 0.78 3.55
CA LEU A 91 -11.81 1.94 4.42
C LEU A 91 -12.80 1.81 5.56
N LYS A 92 -12.35 2.16 6.76
CA LYS A 92 -13.17 2.22 7.97
C LYS A 92 -12.84 3.48 8.75
N LEU A 93 -13.87 4.09 9.33
CA LEU A 93 -13.71 5.14 10.32
C LEU A 93 -13.67 4.48 11.71
N LEU A 94 -12.57 4.69 12.43
CA LEU A 94 -12.35 4.21 13.79
C LEU A 94 -12.97 5.17 14.83
N ALA A 95 -13.19 4.64 16.04
CA ALA A 95 -13.58 5.47 17.18
C ALA A 95 -12.52 6.56 17.43
N GLY A 96 -12.95 7.83 17.46
CA GLY A 96 -12.05 8.99 17.55
C GLY A 96 -11.76 9.68 16.22
N GLY A 97 -12.43 9.30 15.13
CA GLY A 97 -12.36 9.98 13.83
C GLY A 97 -11.13 9.61 12.99
N ALA A 98 -10.33 8.64 13.44
CA ALA A 98 -9.22 8.11 12.66
C ALA A 98 -9.72 7.30 11.46
N LEU A 99 -9.07 7.45 10.31
CA LEU A 99 -9.36 6.72 9.10
C LEU A 99 -8.39 5.54 8.98
N GLU A 100 -8.93 4.33 8.89
CA GLU A 100 -8.16 3.11 8.66
C GLU A 100 -8.38 2.61 7.23
N LEU A 101 -7.28 2.39 6.52
CA LEU A 101 -7.27 1.66 5.26
C LEU A 101 -6.64 0.30 5.51
N SER A 102 -7.40 -0.76 5.26
CA SER A 102 -6.96 -2.15 5.38
C SER A 102 -6.98 -2.83 4.03
N TRP A 103 -6.02 -3.70 3.73
CA TRP A 103 -5.93 -4.44 2.47
C TRP A 103 -5.29 -5.81 2.70
N THR A 104 -5.49 -6.74 1.76
CA THR A 104 -4.91 -8.09 1.87
C THR A 104 -3.89 -8.29 0.74
N PRO A 105 -2.58 -8.07 0.99
CA PRO A 105 -1.55 -8.35 0.00
C PRO A 105 -1.58 -9.81 -0.48
N SER A 106 -0.92 -10.05 -1.61
CA SER A 106 -0.71 -11.40 -2.18
C SER A 106 -0.02 -12.38 -1.21
N SER A 107 0.69 -11.87 -0.21
CA SER A 107 1.30 -12.64 0.88
C SER A 107 0.29 -13.20 1.90
N GLY A 108 -0.97 -12.76 1.87
CA GLY A 108 -2.10 -13.33 2.62
C GLY A 108 -2.37 -12.71 4.00
N ASN A 109 -1.42 -11.97 4.59
CA ASN A 109 -1.64 -11.30 5.88
C ASN A 109 -2.29 -9.94 5.66
N GLN A 110 -3.45 -9.69 6.27
CA GLN A 110 -4.10 -8.38 6.21
C GLN A 110 -3.19 -7.32 6.83
N LEU A 111 -3.00 -6.22 6.10
CA LEU A 111 -2.30 -5.03 6.56
C LEU A 111 -3.32 -3.91 6.77
N SER A 112 -3.06 -3.04 7.74
CA SER A 112 -3.83 -1.81 7.90
C SER A 112 -2.93 -0.64 8.27
N VAL A 113 -3.33 0.55 7.82
CA VAL A 113 -2.74 1.82 8.20
C VAL A 113 -3.87 2.70 8.68
N ALA A 114 -3.70 3.28 9.85
CA ALA A 114 -4.65 4.24 10.41
C ALA A 114 -4.01 5.63 10.51
N ARG A 115 -4.79 6.66 10.17
CA ARG A 115 -4.40 8.06 10.30
C ARG A 115 -5.42 8.80 11.16
N MET A 116 -4.94 9.50 12.19
CA MET A 116 -5.78 10.38 13.01
C MET A 116 -6.12 11.68 12.27
N PRO A 117 -7.32 12.24 12.48
CA PRO A 117 -7.68 13.55 11.95
C PRO A 117 -6.87 14.62 12.70
N GLY A 118 -6.11 15.46 11.97
CA GLY A 118 -5.43 16.63 12.55
C GLY A 118 -3.90 16.65 12.56
N LEU A 119 -3.22 15.64 12.00
CA LEU A 119 -1.79 15.74 11.69
C LEU A 119 -1.62 16.29 10.27
N LEU A 120 -1.70 17.62 10.14
CA LEU A 120 -1.22 18.39 9.00
C LEU A 120 0.13 19.02 9.34
#